data_AF-A0A210R0V4-F1
#
_entry.id   AF-A0A210R0V4-F1
#
_cell.length_a   1.000
_cell.length_b   1.000
_cell.length_c   1.000
_cell.angle_alpha   90.00
_cell.angle_beta   90.00
_cell.angle_gamma   90.00
#
_symmetry.space_group_name_H-M   'P 1'
#
loop_
_entity.id
_entity.type
_entity.pdbx_description
1 polymer ?
#
loop_
_entity_poly.entity_id
_entity_poly.type
_entity_poly.pdbx_seq_one_letter_code
_entity_poly.pdbx_strand_id
1 'polypeptide(L)'
;MPPKKKKSGKKGKKSAKKSGRGSPSKTSSEQLNELSKEYYLIQIRDLENRLARYQKKCDELEVSQGAFKDQFDQMARDKNDIVSFWKRQVDLKTDENADLQEQLIGLQQTREQEKEQANATIQQLRQEFQETKDQLTSDNMILGGKLASLEEFKVQKEDLMAKFAAMEDDLKQKDEDHKKMIYDLEKKAVIDKDRLKKEMVSRVNTVAAEFRKVSNKQMAETTKRTIRENVSIMAQLVQKSDKTMELIQENDDLRAKEKKQKQHIDMLETTEKELAKKNHSNQKVIRMLTEKCRAQEAMVGELEMREQEYQEVEAEHELLQQQLQSQREDIQKLAKENETYDESLKDAKDKHRVEKRNREKLDKVLYDAANALRLALGKYDEEEEMPVYGAGLNDIERRDNMLENLLVLLNSAAAVGVGPEPGALGKHQKVRQRSASEMPGSKQGIKRGMLPMSPIAKSSQGTLPHYQLGDLGLIPRPKNTIPSSLDKMRVLSATTRLGGLRKVLTRSVGIQTVSAPKALFYADQLLSKAPAYTQNAVLQEKSRPDIRSPGIPLGPITSSKHMMVGKAY
;
A
#
# COMPACT_ATOMS: atom_id res chain seq x y z
N MET A 1 4.33 -46.16 33.40
CA MET A 1 4.29 -46.84 34.73
C MET A 1 3.23 -47.95 34.70
N PRO A 2 3.29 -48.95 35.62
CA PRO A 2 2.45 -50.16 35.63
C PRO A 2 1.43 -50.07 36.83
N PRO A 3 1.03 -51.11 37.62
CA PRO A 3 1.03 -52.60 37.49
C PRO A 3 -0.21 -53.33 38.14
N LYS A 4 -0.08 -54.66 38.35
CA LYS A 4 -0.60 -55.49 39.51
C LYS A 4 -2.11 -55.85 39.54
N LYS A 5 -2.56 -56.92 40.25
CA LYS A 5 -2.01 -58.25 40.64
C LYS A 5 -3.16 -59.12 41.23
N LYS A 6 -2.97 -60.46 41.20
CA LYS A 6 -3.35 -61.52 42.19
C LYS A 6 -4.10 -61.05 43.48
N LYS A 7 -4.98 -61.84 44.13
CA LYS A 7 -4.72 -63.20 44.69
C LYS A 7 -5.91 -63.74 45.55
N SER A 8 -5.89 -65.05 45.87
CA SER A 8 -6.57 -65.75 47.02
C SER A 8 -8.10 -65.77 47.06
N GLY A 9 -8.80 -66.73 47.68
CA GLY A 9 -8.50 -67.96 48.47
C GLY A 9 -9.80 -68.38 49.22
N LYS A 10 -10.02 -69.50 49.92
CA LYS A 10 -9.25 -70.66 50.39
C LYS A 10 -10.20 -71.48 51.34
N LYS A 11 -9.97 -72.80 51.50
CA LYS A 11 -10.14 -73.62 52.76
C LYS A 11 -11.43 -74.47 53.01
N GLY A 12 -11.18 -75.71 53.46
CA GLY A 12 -12.12 -76.65 54.12
C GLY A 12 -12.33 -77.96 53.34
N LYS A 13 -11.71 -79.13 53.58
CA LYS A 13 -10.97 -79.80 54.69
C LYS A 13 -11.80 -80.65 55.68
N LYS A 14 -11.88 -81.97 55.44
CA LYS A 14 -11.92 -83.11 56.40
C LYS A 14 -11.99 -84.45 55.62
N SER A 15 -10.98 -85.34 55.71
CA SER A 15 -10.92 -86.58 56.53
C SER A 15 -11.69 -87.78 55.92
N ALA A 16 -11.23 -89.05 55.87
CA ALA A 16 -9.99 -89.67 56.36
C ALA A 16 -9.68 -91.03 55.66
N LYS A 17 -8.37 -91.34 55.51
CA LYS A 17 -7.62 -92.54 56.00
C LYS A 17 -8.01 -93.99 55.63
N LYS A 18 -6.95 -94.77 55.29
CA LYS A 18 -6.80 -96.25 55.10
C LYS A 18 -7.51 -96.81 53.84
N SER A 19 -7.05 -97.86 53.14
CA SER A 19 -5.76 -98.60 53.03
C SER A 19 -5.68 -99.20 51.59
N GLY A 20 -4.61 -99.83 51.06
CA GLY A 20 -3.29 -100.21 51.59
C GLY A 20 -2.96 -101.72 51.40
N ARG A 21 -2.30 -102.08 50.27
CA ARG A 21 -1.42 -103.27 50.04
C ARG A 21 -2.01 -104.62 49.55
N GLY A 22 -1.44 -105.13 48.45
CA GLY A 22 -0.93 -106.52 48.38
C GLY A 22 -1.65 -107.54 47.47
N SER A 23 -1.10 -107.77 46.27
CA SER A 23 -1.29 -109.01 45.47
C SER A 23 -0.56 -110.21 46.15
N PRO A 24 -0.92 -111.49 45.91
CA PRO A 24 -0.35 -112.21 44.74
C PRO A 24 -1.16 -113.38 44.11
N SER A 25 -0.87 -113.61 42.81
CA SER A 25 -0.66 -114.92 42.14
C SER A 25 -1.81 -115.93 41.87
N LYS A 26 -1.99 -116.20 40.56
CA LYS A 26 -2.26 -117.49 39.86
C LYS A 26 -3.11 -118.57 40.56
N THR A 27 -4.20 -118.99 39.91
CA THR A 27 -4.25 -120.23 39.08
C THR A 27 -5.52 -120.26 38.21
N SER A 28 -5.54 -121.17 37.24
CA SER A 28 -6.57 -121.32 36.21
C SER A 28 -7.81 -122.10 36.65
N SER A 29 -8.95 -121.73 36.06
CA SER A 29 -10.08 -122.60 35.73
C SER A 29 -10.68 -123.47 36.83
N GLU A 30 -11.58 -122.89 37.62
CA GLU A 30 -12.81 -123.57 38.02
C GLU A 30 -13.94 -122.53 38.12
N GLN A 31 -15.12 -122.93 37.67
CA GLN A 31 -16.30 -122.12 37.36
C GLN A 31 -16.48 -120.84 38.19
N LEU A 32 -16.49 -119.68 37.52
CA LEU A 32 -16.92 -118.41 38.12
C LEU A 32 -18.33 -118.58 38.69
N ASN A 33 -18.40 -118.66 40.02
CA ASN A 33 -19.65 -118.75 40.80
C ASN A 33 -20.66 -117.74 40.23
N GLU A 34 -21.84 -118.19 39.81
CA GLU A 34 -22.75 -117.43 38.94
C GLU A 34 -23.07 -116.05 39.53
N LEU A 35 -23.22 -115.97 40.86
CA LEU A 35 -23.41 -114.75 41.63
C LEU A 35 -22.33 -113.67 41.39
N SER A 36 -21.07 -114.07 41.20
CA SER A 36 -19.95 -113.14 40.91
C SER A 36 -20.01 -112.61 39.48
N LYS A 37 -20.42 -113.46 38.54
CA LYS A 37 -20.65 -113.08 37.13
C LYS A 37 -21.85 -112.14 37.01
N GLU A 38 -22.92 -112.40 37.76
CA GLU A 38 -24.07 -111.50 37.88
C GLU A 38 -23.69 -110.15 38.50
N TYR A 39 -22.89 -110.13 39.57
CA TYR A 39 -22.40 -108.88 40.18
C TYR A 39 -21.64 -108.01 39.16
N TYR A 40 -20.71 -108.60 38.40
CA TYR A 40 -20.01 -107.84 37.35
C TYR A 40 -20.92 -107.44 36.19
N LEU A 41 -21.92 -108.25 35.80
CA LEU A 41 -22.92 -107.87 34.79
C LEU A 41 -23.82 -106.71 35.25
N ILE A 42 -24.18 -106.66 36.54
CA ILE A 42 -24.91 -105.53 37.14
C ILE A 42 -24.02 -104.28 37.16
N GLN A 43 -22.75 -104.42 37.52
CA GLN A 43 -21.78 -103.32 37.51
C GLN A 43 -21.53 -102.78 36.09
N ILE A 44 -21.40 -103.66 35.10
CA ILE A 44 -21.30 -103.28 33.68
C ILE A 44 -22.56 -102.52 33.26
N ARG A 45 -23.76 -103.03 33.56
CA ARG A 45 -25.02 -102.33 33.26
C ARG A 45 -25.13 -100.95 33.92
N ASP A 46 -24.70 -100.76 35.17
CA ASP A 46 -24.74 -99.42 35.78
C ASP A 46 -23.70 -98.47 35.16
N LEU A 47 -22.50 -98.98 34.81
CA LEU A 47 -21.49 -98.22 34.09
C LEU A 47 -21.94 -97.84 32.68
N GLU A 48 -22.58 -98.75 31.94
CA GLU A 48 -23.20 -98.51 30.64
C GLU A 48 -24.33 -97.48 30.75
N ASN A 49 -25.24 -97.63 31.72
CA ASN A 49 -26.29 -96.65 31.98
C ASN A 49 -25.71 -95.28 32.37
N ARG A 50 -24.59 -95.25 33.10
CA ARG A 50 -23.89 -94.01 33.46
C ARG A 50 -23.18 -93.38 32.25
N LEU A 51 -22.58 -94.18 31.37
CA LEU A 51 -21.99 -93.73 30.11
C LEU A 51 -23.08 -93.17 29.20
N ALA A 52 -24.19 -93.86 29.01
CA ALA A 52 -25.35 -93.38 28.25
C ALA A 52 -25.94 -92.07 28.81
N ARG A 53 -26.00 -91.93 30.14
CA ARG A 53 -26.39 -90.66 30.80
C ARG A 53 -25.39 -89.53 30.55
N TYR A 54 -24.08 -89.81 30.53
CA TYR A 54 -23.08 -88.81 30.18
C TYR A 54 -23.08 -88.47 28.69
N GLN A 55 -23.23 -89.45 27.81
CA GLN A 55 -23.34 -89.25 26.37
C GLN A 55 -24.56 -88.39 26.03
N LYS A 56 -25.75 -88.76 26.51
CA LYS A 56 -26.96 -87.94 26.35
C LYS A 56 -26.77 -86.51 26.87
N LYS A 57 -26.04 -86.33 27.97
CA LYS A 57 -25.73 -84.99 28.50
C LYS A 57 -24.70 -84.24 27.64
N CYS A 58 -23.74 -84.92 27.02
CA CYS A 58 -22.85 -84.31 26.02
C CYS A 58 -23.65 -83.90 24.79
N ASP A 59 -24.50 -84.77 24.25
CA ASP A 59 -25.37 -84.48 23.10
C ASP A 59 -26.30 -83.29 23.39
N GLU A 60 -26.94 -83.26 24.58
CA GLU A 60 -27.75 -82.13 25.06
C GLU A 60 -26.93 -80.83 25.17
N LEU A 61 -25.69 -80.90 25.66
CA LEU A 61 -24.80 -79.75 25.76
C LEU A 61 -24.34 -79.26 24.38
N GLU A 62 -23.99 -80.16 23.45
CA GLU A 62 -23.61 -79.83 22.07
C GLU A 62 -24.75 -79.16 21.30
N VAL A 63 -25.97 -79.70 21.41
CA VAL A 63 -27.18 -79.07 20.83
C VAL A 63 -27.43 -77.69 21.46
N SER A 64 -27.29 -77.54 22.78
CA SER A 64 -27.45 -76.23 23.44
C SER A 64 -26.36 -75.23 23.02
N GLN A 65 -25.12 -75.69 22.85
CA GLN A 65 -23.99 -74.88 22.42
C GLN A 65 -24.14 -74.44 20.95
N GLY A 66 -24.66 -75.32 20.09
CA GLY A 66 -25.07 -74.97 18.72
C GLY A 66 -26.14 -73.88 18.73
N ALA A 67 -27.24 -74.08 19.46
CA ALA A 67 -28.32 -73.11 19.56
C ALA A 67 -27.87 -71.73 20.10
N PHE A 68 -26.99 -71.69 21.11
CA PHE A 68 -26.40 -70.44 21.57
C PHE A 68 -25.51 -69.78 20.52
N LYS A 69 -24.74 -70.57 19.76
CA LYS A 69 -23.89 -70.03 18.70
C LYS A 69 -24.72 -69.43 17.57
N ASP A 70 -25.79 -70.12 17.14
CA ASP A 70 -26.71 -69.62 16.12
C ASP A 70 -27.40 -68.32 16.57
N GLN A 71 -27.80 -68.22 17.85
CA GLN A 71 -28.32 -66.97 18.44
C GLN A 71 -27.27 -65.85 18.45
N PHE A 72 -26.01 -66.14 18.77
CA PHE A 72 -24.92 -65.15 18.72
C PHE A 72 -24.64 -64.68 17.29
N ASP A 73 -24.59 -65.61 16.32
CA ASP A 73 -24.36 -65.30 14.91
C ASP A 73 -25.55 -64.52 14.32
N GLN A 74 -26.79 -64.81 14.73
CA GLN A 74 -27.97 -64.02 14.35
C GLN A 74 -27.92 -62.62 14.95
N MET A 75 -27.68 -62.47 16.26
CA MET A 75 -27.52 -61.16 16.91
C MET A 75 -26.38 -60.33 16.31
N ALA A 76 -25.31 -60.98 15.83
CA ALA A 76 -24.22 -60.31 15.13
C ALA A 76 -24.64 -59.83 13.73
N ARG A 77 -25.43 -60.61 12.99
CA ARG A 77 -26.03 -60.19 11.70
C ARG A 77 -26.99 -59.03 11.91
N ASP A 78 -27.97 -59.16 12.80
CA ASP A 78 -28.97 -58.13 13.11
C ASP A 78 -28.29 -56.81 13.51
N LYS A 79 -27.24 -56.88 14.35
CA LYS A 79 -26.44 -55.71 14.71
C LYS A 79 -25.72 -55.10 13.51
N ASN A 80 -25.12 -55.90 12.64
CA ASN A 80 -24.44 -55.41 11.44
C ASN A 80 -25.43 -54.77 10.47
N ASP A 81 -26.61 -55.35 10.29
CA ASP A 81 -27.66 -54.83 9.43
C ASP A 81 -28.20 -53.50 9.96
N ILE A 82 -28.51 -53.42 11.27
CA ILE A 82 -28.87 -52.17 11.96
C ILE A 82 -27.78 -51.10 11.79
N VAL A 83 -26.50 -51.45 12.00
CA VAL A 83 -25.39 -50.52 11.81
C VAL A 83 -25.26 -50.08 10.35
N SER A 84 -25.49 -50.97 9.38
CA SER A 84 -25.46 -50.64 7.95
C SER A 84 -26.60 -49.71 7.55
N PHE A 85 -27.79 -49.90 8.11
CA PHE A 85 -28.95 -49.04 7.91
C PHE A 85 -28.69 -47.65 8.48
N TRP A 86 -28.23 -47.56 9.73
CA TRP A 86 -27.92 -46.25 10.35
C TRP A 86 -26.77 -45.53 9.64
N LYS A 87 -25.75 -46.24 9.14
CA LYS A 87 -24.72 -45.62 8.29
C LYS A 87 -25.31 -45.01 7.04
N ARG A 88 -26.03 -45.79 6.21
CA ARG A 88 -26.72 -45.26 5.02
C ARG A 88 -27.64 -44.08 5.34
N GLN A 89 -28.35 -44.13 6.46
CA GLN A 89 -29.25 -43.05 6.87
C GLN A 89 -28.51 -41.78 7.30
N VAL A 90 -27.34 -41.91 7.93
CA VAL A 90 -26.44 -40.79 8.26
C VAL A 90 -25.77 -40.24 7.01
N ASP A 91 -25.32 -41.10 6.09
CA ASP A 91 -24.71 -40.69 4.82
C ASP A 91 -25.73 -39.88 3.99
N LEU A 92 -26.94 -40.41 3.78
CA LEU A 92 -28.04 -39.69 3.11
C LEU A 92 -28.40 -38.34 3.76
N LYS A 93 -28.36 -38.26 5.10
CA LYS A 93 -28.59 -36.99 5.81
C LYS A 93 -27.38 -36.07 5.81
N THR A 94 -26.19 -36.57 5.52
CA THR A 94 -24.98 -35.75 5.32
C THR A 94 -25.00 -35.14 3.92
N ASP A 95 -25.35 -35.94 2.91
CA ASP A 95 -25.53 -35.49 1.52
C ASP A 95 -26.66 -34.45 1.42
N GLU A 96 -27.84 -34.70 2.01
CA GLU A 96 -28.96 -33.73 2.04
C GLU A 96 -28.57 -32.42 2.75
N ASN A 97 -27.73 -32.48 3.79
CA ASN A 97 -27.21 -31.27 4.44
C ASN A 97 -26.17 -30.53 3.56
N ALA A 98 -25.38 -31.25 2.76
CA ALA A 98 -24.43 -30.66 1.83
C ALA A 98 -25.16 -29.94 0.68
N ASP A 99 -26.16 -30.59 0.06
CA ASP A 99 -27.00 -30.01 -0.99
C ASP A 99 -27.71 -28.73 -0.50
N LEU A 100 -28.28 -28.77 0.71
CA LEU A 100 -28.93 -27.60 1.32
C LEU A 100 -27.93 -26.49 1.67
N GLN A 101 -26.70 -26.83 2.05
CA GLN A 101 -25.64 -25.83 2.27
C GLN A 101 -25.18 -25.18 0.97
N GLU A 102 -25.00 -25.94 -0.11
CA GLU A 102 -24.65 -25.41 -1.43
C GLU A 102 -25.75 -24.48 -1.97
N GLN A 103 -27.02 -24.90 -1.88
CA GLN A 103 -28.17 -24.05 -2.25
C GLN A 103 -28.23 -22.76 -1.41
N LEU A 104 -27.97 -22.84 -0.10
CA LEU A 104 -27.96 -21.68 0.79
C LEU A 104 -26.79 -20.72 0.47
N ILE A 105 -25.61 -21.24 0.14
CA ILE A 105 -24.46 -20.44 -0.31
C ILE A 105 -24.79 -19.75 -1.65
N GLY A 106 -25.35 -20.49 -2.62
CA GLY A 106 -25.76 -19.94 -3.91
C GLY A 106 -26.78 -18.81 -3.77
N LEU A 107 -27.84 -19.02 -2.98
CA LEU A 107 -28.85 -17.99 -2.68
C LEU A 107 -28.25 -16.78 -1.95
N GLN A 108 -27.29 -16.98 -1.05
CA GLN A 108 -26.58 -15.87 -0.39
C GLN A 108 -25.76 -15.05 -1.38
N GLN A 109 -25.04 -15.71 -2.30
CA GLN A 109 -24.26 -15.05 -3.35
C GLN A 109 -25.15 -14.29 -4.33
N THR A 110 -26.25 -14.88 -4.82
CA THR A 110 -27.20 -14.18 -5.71
C THR A 110 -27.78 -12.94 -5.03
N ARG A 111 -28.24 -13.07 -3.78
CA ARG A 111 -28.76 -11.93 -2.99
C ARG A 111 -27.69 -10.85 -2.77
N GLU A 112 -26.43 -11.22 -2.59
CA GLU A 112 -25.33 -10.27 -2.42
C GLU A 112 -25.01 -9.54 -3.72
N GLN A 113 -24.99 -10.25 -4.86
CA GLN A 113 -24.86 -9.66 -6.20
C GLN A 113 -26.03 -8.73 -6.54
N GLU A 114 -27.28 -9.13 -6.28
CA GLU A 114 -28.46 -8.27 -6.46
C GLU A 114 -28.37 -7.00 -5.60
N LYS A 115 -27.93 -7.13 -4.34
CA LYS A 115 -27.71 -5.99 -3.44
C LYS A 115 -26.58 -5.08 -3.94
N GLU A 116 -25.50 -5.63 -4.47
CA GLU A 116 -24.40 -4.87 -5.05
C GLU A 116 -24.83 -4.12 -6.31
N GLN A 117 -25.56 -4.77 -7.23
CA GLN A 117 -26.16 -4.16 -8.41
C GLN A 117 -27.18 -3.05 -8.05
N ALA A 118 -28.04 -3.29 -7.06
CA ALA A 118 -28.98 -2.28 -6.56
C ALA A 118 -28.23 -1.08 -5.93
N ASN A 119 -27.17 -1.32 -5.17
CA ASN A 119 -26.34 -0.24 -4.63
C ASN A 119 -25.61 0.54 -5.75
N ALA A 120 -25.07 -0.14 -6.76
CA ALA A 120 -24.41 0.48 -7.90
C ALA A 120 -25.37 1.37 -8.70
N THR A 121 -26.58 0.89 -9.02
CA THR A 121 -27.61 1.69 -9.71
C THR A 121 -28.08 2.88 -8.87
N ILE A 122 -28.21 2.74 -7.55
CA ILE A 122 -28.52 3.86 -6.64
C ILE A 122 -27.37 4.88 -6.61
N GLN A 123 -26.11 4.44 -6.63
CA GLN A 123 -24.94 5.34 -6.67
C GLN A 123 -24.86 6.08 -8.01
N GLN A 124 -25.01 5.37 -9.14
CA GLN A 124 -25.06 5.96 -10.47
C GLN A 124 -26.18 7.01 -10.57
N LEU A 125 -27.40 6.66 -10.17
CA LEU A 125 -28.54 7.58 -10.23
C LEU A 125 -28.33 8.81 -9.32
N ARG A 126 -27.68 8.66 -8.15
CA ARG A 126 -27.28 9.80 -7.29
C ARG A 126 -26.24 10.69 -7.95
N GLN A 127 -25.28 10.10 -8.67
CA GLN A 127 -24.27 10.84 -9.43
C GLN A 127 -24.94 11.63 -10.56
N GLU A 128 -25.77 10.99 -11.38
CA GLU A 128 -26.53 11.62 -12.47
C GLU A 128 -27.44 12.76 -11.95
N PHE A 129 -28.10 12.57 -10.80
CA PHE A 129 -28.88 13.65 -10.16
C PHE A 129 -28.01 14.80 -9.64
N GLN A 130 -26.81 14.53 -9.16
CA GLN A 130 -25.90 15.59 -8.69
C GLN A 130 -25.27 16.34 -9.87
N GLU A 131 -24.86 15.65 -10.93
CA GLU A 131 -24.36 16.26 -12.18
C GLU A 131 -25.42 17.12 -12.87
N THR A 132 -26.66 16.63 -13.01
CA THR A 132 -27.77 17.42 -13.59
C THR A 132 -28.13 18.64 -12.73
N LYS A 133 -28.10 18.51 -11.39
CA LYS A 133 -28.27 19.63 -10.47
C LYS A 133 -27.16 20.67 -10.61
N ASP A 134 -25.90 20.24 -10.73
CA ASP A 134 -24.76 21.16 -10.86
C ASP A 134 -24.77 21.87 -12.23
N GLN A 135 -25.17 21.16 -13.30
CA GLN A 135 -25.42 21.74 -14.62
C GLN A 135 -26.53 22.81 -14.57
N LEU A 136 -27.71 22.48 -14.00
CA LEU A 136 -28.81 23.44 -13.84
C LEU A 136 -28.43 24.62 -12.93
N THR A 137 -27.55 24.41 -11.94
CA THR A 137 -27.04 25.49 -11.09
C THR A 137 -26.11 26.42 -11.89
N SER A 138 -25.21 25.86 -12.69
CA SER A 138 -24.35 26.61 -13.62
C SER A 138 -25.17 27.43 -14.62
N ASP A 139 -26.18 26.82 -15.24
CA ASP A 139 -27.07 27.50 -16.19
C ASP A 139 -27.86 28.63 -15.52
N ASN A 140 -28.35 28.43 -14.29
CA ASN A 140 -28.98 29.51 -13.51
C ASN A 140 -27.99 30.65 -13.18
N MET A 141 -26.73 30.36 -12.87
CA MET A 141 -25.71 31.40 -12.67
C MET A 141 -25.44 32.19 -13.96
N ILE A 142 -25.36 31.50 -15.11
CA ILE A 142 -25.18 32.14 -16.42
C ILE A 142 -26.41 33.00 -16.78
N LEU A 143 -27.63 32.50 -16.55
CA LEU A 143 -28.87 33.24 -16.78
C LEU A 143 -29.00 34.45 -15.84
N GLY A 144 -28.60 34.32 -14.57
CA GLY A 144 -28.52 35.44 -13.63
C GLY A 144 -27.53 36.52 -14.08
N GLY A 145 -26.35 36.13 -14.59
CA GLY A 145 -25.39 37.06 -15.20
C GLY A 145 -25.93 37.77 -16.45
N LYS A 146 -26.64 37.04 -17.33
CA LYS A 146 -27.33 37.61 -18.49
C LYS A 146 -28.42 38.60 -18.07
N LEU A 147 -29.22 38.25 -17.06
CA LEU A 147 -30.27 39.12 -16.53
C LEU A 147 -29.68 40.43 -15.98
N ALA A 148 -28.63 40.35 -15.15
CA ALA A 148 -27.94 41.53 -14.64
C ALA A 148 -27.38 42.43 -15.76
N SER A 149 -26.82 41.85 -16.83
CA SER A 149 -26.35 42.63 -18.00
C SER A 149 -27.51 43.29 -18.78
N LEU A 150 -28.70 42.69 -18.78
CA LEU A 150 -29.89 43.24 -19.43
C LEU A 150 -30.52 44.34 -18.58
N GLU A 151 -30.51 44.21 -17.25
CA GLU A 151 -30.87 45.26 -16.31
C GLU A 151 -29.93 46.46 -16.42
N GLU A 152 -28.61 46.24 -16.49
CA GLU A 152 -27.63 47.31 -16.72
C GLU A 152 -27.88 48.02 -18.06
N PHE A 153 -28.09 47.27 -19.15
CA PHE A 153 -28.44 47.84 -20.46
C PHE A 153 -29.74 48.66 -20.40
N LYS A 154 -30.76 48.20 -19.67
CA LYS A 154 -32.01 48.94 -19.47
C LYS A 154 -31.76 50.27 -18.76
N VAL A 155 -30.99 50.29 -17.67
CA VAL A 155 -30.64 51.52 -16.94
C VAL A 155 -29.85 52.47 -17.83
N GLN A 156 -28.83 51.97 -18.55
CA GLN A 156 -28.05 52.78 -19.50
C GLN A 156 -28.92 53.40 -20.60
N LYS A 157 -29.92 52.67 -21.10
CA LYS A 157 -30.90 53.18 -22.07
C LYS A 157 -31.78 54.27 -21.46
N GLU A 158 -32.31 54.09 -20.25
CA GLU A 158 -33.14 55.07 -19.56
C GLU A 158 -32.36 56.36 -19.27
N ASP A 159 -31.13 56.25 -18.77
CA ASP A 159 -30.19 57.38 -18.59
C ASP A 159 -29.91 58.14 -19.89
N LEU A 160 -29.75 57.41 -21.01
CA LEU A 160 -29.49 58.01 -22.31
C LEU A 160 -30.74 58.74 -22.84
N MET A 161 -31.93 58.16 -22.70
CA MET A 161 -33.18 58.84 -23.09
C MET A 161 -33.45 60.08 -22.21
N ALA A 162 -33.14 60.03 -20.91
CA ALA A 162 -33.24 61.19 -20.02
C ALA A 162 -32.30 62.33 -20.45
N LYS A 163 -31.05 62.00 -20.86
CA LYS A 163 -30.11 62.98 -21.43
C LYS A 163 -30.61 63.58 -22.75
N PHE A 164 -31.22 62.79 -23.63
CA PHE A 164 -31.82 63.31 -24.86
C PHE A 164 -32.99 64.24 -24.58
N ALA A 165 -33.92 63.88 -23.70
CA ALA A 165 -35.03 64.74 -23.31
C ALA A 165 -34.54 66.07 -22.72
N ALA A 166 -33.54 66.02 -21.82
CA ALA A 166 -32.92 67.22 -21.27
C ALA A 166 -32.29 68.11 -22.35
N MET A 167 -31.56 67.54 -23.32
CA MET A 167 -30.98 68.30 -24.43
C MET A 167 -32.03 68.89 -25.38
N GLU A 168 -33.15 68.20 -25.62
CA GLU A 168 -34.27 68.73 -26.40
C GLU A 168 -34.94 69.93 -25.71
N ASP A 169 -35.14 69.87 -24.40
CA ASP A 169 -35.71 70.99 -23.63
C ASP A 169 -34.73 72.17 -23.55
N ASP A 170 -33.44 71.90 -23.39
CA ASP A 170 -32.36 72.88 -23.44
C ASP A 170 -32.28 73.61 -24.80
N LEU A 171 -32.62 72.90 -25.90
CA LEU A 171 -32.71 73.47 -27.24
C LEU A 171 -33.98 74.31 -27.41
N LYS A 172 -35.15 73.80 -26.99
CA LYS A 172 -36.41 74.58 -27.00
C LYS A 172 -36.26 75.89 -26.21
N GLN A 173 -35.63 75.84 -25.04
CA GLN A 173 -35.39 77.03 -24.23
C GLN A 173 -34.47 78.03 -24.94
N LYS A 174 -33.36 77.59 -25.56
CA LYS A 174 -32.49 78.48 -26.34
C LYS A 174 -33.21 79.08 -27.55
N ASP A 175 -34.04 78.31 -28.25
CA ASP A 175 -34.86 78.82 -29.35
C ASP A 175 -35.88 79.86 -28.89
N GLU A 176 -36.52 79.66 -27.73
CA GLU A 176 -37.40 80.67 -27.13
C GLU A 176 -36.64 81.93 -26.71
N ASP A 177 -35.50 81.78 -26.05
CA ASP A 177 -34.70 82.91 -25.58
C ASP A 177 -34.06 83.68 -26.75
N HIS A 178 -33.69 82.99 -27.84
CA HIS A 178 -33.30 83.62 -29.10
C HIS A 178 -34.48 84.39 -29.74
N LYS A 179 -35.70 83.83 -29.76
CA LYS A 179 -36.90 84.54 -30.25
C LYS A 179 -37.21 85.79 -29.40
N LYS A 180 -37.11 85.69 -28.07
CA LYS A 180 -37.25 86.83 -27.14
C LYS A 180 -36.18 87.89 -27.41
N MET A 181 -34.93 87.49 -27.59
CA MET A 181 -33.81 88.40 -27.87
C MET A 181 -33.96 89.10 -29.22
N ILE A 182 -34.40 88.41 -30.27
CA ILE A 182 -34.72 89.01 -31.57
C ILE A 182 -35.84 90.05 -31.42
N TYR A 183 -36.94 89.69 -30.75
CA TYR A 183 -38.04 90.62 -30.49
C TYR A 183 -37.60 91.88 -29.70
N ASP A 184 -36.77 91.72 -28.67
CA ASP A 184 -36.23 92.84 -27.90
C ASP A 184 -35.25 93.70 -28.70
N LEU A 185 -34.45 93.11 -29.60
CA LEU A 185 -33.59 93.84 -30.53
C LEU A 185 -34.40 94.62 -31.57
N GLU A 186 -35.44 94.01 -32.15
CA GLU A 186 -36.37 94.68 -33.07
C GLU A 186 -37.09 95.85 -32.38
N LYS A 187 -37.62 95.61 -31.17
CA LYS A 187 -38.27 96.63 -30.34
C LYS A 187 -37.32 97.79 -29.99
N LYS A 188 -36.08 97.49 -29.58
CA LYS A 188 -35.04 98.51 -29.34
C LYS A 188 -34.72 99.28 -30.62
N ALA A 189 -34.54 98.60 -31.76
CA ALA A 189 -34.26 99.24 -33.04
C ALA A 189 -35.39 100.16 -33.50
N VAL A 190 -36.66 99.80 -33.27
CA VAL A 190 -37.82 100.68 -33.53
C VAL A 190 -37.80 101.91 -32.61
N ILE A 191 -37.59 101.72 -31.31
CA ILE A 191 -37.53 102.81 -30.32
C ILE A 191 -36.36 103.76 -30.64
N ASP A 192 -35.17 103.23 -30.92
CA ASP A 192 -33.98 104.02 -31.25
C ASP A 192 -34.10 104.70 -32.62
N LYS A 193 -34.76 104.09 -33.61
CA LYS A 193 -35.10 104.75 -34.87
C LYS A 193 -36.01 105.96 -34.65
N ASP A 194 -37.01 105.85 -33.76
CA ASP A 194 -37.89 106.97 -33.42
C ASP A 194 -37.22 108.02 -32.52
N ARG A 195 -36.33 107.59 -31.60
CA ARG A 195 -35.47 108.50 -30.83
C ARG A 195 -34.55 109.27 -31.77
N LEU A 196 -33.93 108.59 -32.73
CA LEU A 196 -33.04 109.21 -33.72
C LEU A 196 -33.79 110.16 -34.65
N LYS A 197 -35.03 109.86 -35.07
CA LYS A 197 -35.89 110.83 -35.79
C LYS A 197 -36.13 112.08 -34.94
N LYS A 198 -36.50 111.92 -33.66
CA LYS A 198 -36.73 113.05 -32.73
C LYS A 198 -35.44 113.85 -32.49
N GLU A 199 -34.32 113.18 -32.27
CA GLU A 199 -33.00 113.80 -32.17
C GLU A 199 -32.59 114.50 -33.46
N MET A 200 -32.86 113.93 -34.64
CA MET A 200 -32.56 114.56 -35.94
C MET A 200 -33.39 115.84 -36.13
N VAL A 201 -34.70 115.79 -35.87
CA VAL A 201 -35.57 116.98 -35.94
C VAL A 201 -35.12 118.03 -34.91
N SER A 202 -34.81 117.62 -33.68
CA SER A 202 -34.28 118.51 -32.63
C SER A 202 -32.92 119.10 -33.00
N ARG A 203 -32.00 118.31 -33.59
CA ARG A 203 -30.69 118.78 -34.06
C ARG A 203 -30.81 119.66 -35.29
N VAL A 204 -31.76 119.44 -36.20
CA VAL A 204 -32.04 120.37 -37.32
C VAL A 204 -32.57 121.70 -36.78
N ASN A 205 -33.49 121.68 -35.80
CA ASN A 205 -33.96 122.89 -35.13
C ASN A 205 -32.86 123.60 -34.33
N THR A 206 -32.00 122.83 -33.66
CA THR A 206 -30.85 123.36 -32.90
C THR A 206 -29.79 123.89 -33.85
N VAL A 207 -29.48 123.22 -34.96
CA VAL A 207 -28.56 123.70 -36.01
C VAL A 207 -29.13 124.93 -36.70
N ALA A 208 -30.45 125.05 -36.89
CA ALA A 208 -31.07 126.29 -37.38
C ALA A 208 -30.96 127.44 -36.35
N ALA A 209 -31.09 127.15 -35.05
CA ALA A 209 -30.88 128.13 -33.97
C ALA A 209 -29.40 128.47 -33.73
N GLU A 210 -28.51 127.50 -33.93
CA GLU A 210 -27.05 127.64 -33.85
C GLU A 210 -26.52 128.34 -35.09
N PHE A 211 -27.02 128.13 -36.31
CA PHE A 211 -26.69 128.98 -37.46
C PHE A 211 -27.02 130.45 -37.17
N ARG A 212 -28.17 130.72 -36.52
CA ARG A 212 -28.55 132.06 -36.05
C ARG A 212 -27.69 132.59 -34.89
N LYS A 213 -27.00 131.75 -34.11
CA LYS A 213 -26.11 132.14 -32.98
C LYS A 213 -24.63 132.19 -33.33
N VAL A 214 -24.12 131.22 -34.09
CA VAL A 214 -22.75 131.11 -34.60
C VAL A 214 -22.46 132.23 -35.60
N SER A 215 -23.47 132.64 -36.39
CA SER A 215 -23.43 133.90 -37.15
C SER A 215 -23.23 135.14 -36.27
N ASN A 216 -23.51 135.06 -34.96
CA ASN A 216 -23.43 136.16 -34.01
C ASN A 216 -22.28 136.03 -33.00
N LYS A 217 -21.47 134.95 -33.00
CA LYS A 217 -20.43 134.76 -31.98
C LYS A 217 -19.27 133.85 -32.38
N GLN A 218 -18.30 134.41 -33.10
CA GLN A 218 -17.00 133.74 -33.29
C GLN A 218 -16.14 133.81 -32.02
N MET A 219 -15.78 132.61 -31.54
CA MET A 219 -14.58 132.24 -30.78
C MET A 219 -14.33 132.83 -29.37
N ALA A 220 -13.92 131.94 -28.45
CA ALA A 220 -13.10 132.24 -27.29
C ALA A 220 -12.13 131.08 -27.05
N GLU A 221 -10.85 131.38 -26.80
CA GLU A 221 -9.77 130.37 -26.77
C GLU A 221 -9.79 129.44 -25.54
N THR A 222 -10.44 129.83 -24.45
CA THR A 222 -10.43 129.11 -23.16
C THR A 222 -10.82 127.64 -23.31
N THR A 223 -11.78 127.34 -24.18
CA THR A 223 -12.24 125.97 -24.50
C THR A 223 -11.12 125.07 -25.03
N LYS A 224 -10.16 125.62 -25.81
CA LYS A 224 -9.02 124.85 -26.36
C LYS A 224 -8.01 124.41 -25.29
N ARG A 225 -8.02 125.03 -24.10
CA ARG A 225 -7.12 124.65 -23.00
C ARG A 225 -7.70 123.48 -22.21
N THR A 226 -8.97 123.56 -21.81
CA THR A 226 -9.68 122.49 -21.11
C THR A 226 -9.74 121.19 -21.91
N ILE A 227 -9.87 121.28 -23.25
CA ILE A 227 -9.81 120.10 -24.14
C ILE A 227 -8.44 119.40 -24.02
N ARG A 228 -7.33 120.13 -23.94
CA ARG A 228 -5.98 119.54 -23.87
C ARG A 228 -5.72 118.83 -22.54
N GLU A 229 -6.17 119.38 -21.41
CA GLU A 229 -6.08 118.71 -20.11
C GLU A 229 -6.96 117.45 -20.06
N ASN A 230 -8.21 117.53 -20.54
CA ASN A 230 -9.09 116.36 -20.63
C ASN A 230 -8.52 115.25 -21.52
N VAL A 231 -7.90 115.57 -22.66
CA VAL A 231 -7.22 114.58 -23.52
C VAL A 231 -6.06 113.90 -22.79
N SER A 232 -5.27 114.66 -22.01
CA SER A 232 -4.16 114.11 -21.21
C SER A 232 -4.65 113.15 -20.12
N ILE A 233 -5.69 113.54 -19.37
CA ILE A 233 -6.30 112.71 -18.32
C ILE A 233 -6.94 111.45 -18.94
N MET A 234 -7.63 111.59 -20.08
CA MET A 234 -8.24 110.46 -20.78
C MET A 234 -7.20 109.44 -21.24
N ALA A 235 -6.04 109.89 -21.74
CA ALA A 235 -4.94 109.01 -22.14
C ALA A 235 -4.38 108.21 -20.94
N GLN A 236 -4.23 108.85 -19.78
CA GLN A 236 -3.82 108.14 -18.55
C GLN A 236 -4.88 107.15 -18.05
N LEU A 237 -6.16 107.50 -18.16
CA LEU A 237 -7.27 106.62 -17.78
C LEU A 237 -7.32 105.37 -18.67
N VAL A 238 -7.14 105.53 -19.98
CA VAL A 238 -7.02 104.41 -20.93
C VAL A 238 -5.84 103.51 -20.55
N GLN A 239 -4.64 104.06 -20.33
CA GLN A 239 -3.48 103.27 -19.93
C GLN A 239 -3.70 102.46 -18.62
N LYS A 240 -4.42 103.03 -17.65
CA LYS A 240 -4.79 102.32 -16.41
C LYS A 240 -5.88 101.27 -16.65
N SER A 241 -6.83 101.54 -17.53
CA SER A 241 -7.86 100.57 -17.96
C SER A 241 -7.22 99.36 -18.66
N ASP A 242 -6.32 99.60 -19.60
CA ASP A 242 -5.60 98.55 -20.35
C ASP A 242 -4.81 97.65 -19.39
N LYS A 243 -4.04 98.24 -18.45
CA LYS A 243 -3.28 97.48 -17.45
C LYS A 243 -4.19 96.70 -16.49
N THR A 244 -5.40 97.20 -16.21
CA THR A 244 -6.40 96.48 -15.41
C THR A 244 -6.96 95.28 -16.18
N MET A 245 -7.19 95.44 -17.48
CA MET A 245 -7.69 94.39 -18.36
C MET A 245 -6.65 93.27 -18.57
N GLU A 246 -5.36 93.60 -18.72
CA GLU A 246 -4.26 92.63 -18.73
C GLU A 246 -4.22 91.77 -17.45
N LEU A 247 -4.39 92.39 -16.27
CA LEU A 247 -4.39 91.68 -14.99
C LEU A 247 -5.62 90.78 -14.80
N ILE A 248 -6.78 91.17 -15.35
CA ILE A 248 -7.98 90.31 -15.38
C ILE A 248 -7.71 89.09 -16.26
N GLN A 249 -7.16 89.30 -17.47
CA GLN A 249 -6.84 88.21 -18.40
C GLN A 249 -5.79 87.24 -17.81
N GLU A 250 -4.77 87.74 -17.13
CA GLU A 250 -3.80 86.89 -16.42
C GLU A 250 -4.46 86.11 -15.28
N ASN A 251 -5.42 86.70 -14.55
CA ASN A 251 -6.16 86.01 -13.50
C ASN A 251 -7.04 84.88 -14.07
N ASP A 252 -7.72 85.12 -15.19
CA ASP A 252 -8.55 84.12 -15.87
C ASP A 252 -7.70 82.97 -16.43
N ASP A 253 -6.54 83.26 -17.02
CA ASP A 253 -5.58 82.24 -17.46
C ASP A 253 -5.03 81.41 -16.30
N LEU A 254 -4.77 82.03 -15.14
CA LEU A 254 -4.34 81.33 -13.92
C LEU A 254 -5.46 80.44 -13.37
N ARG A 255 -6.71 80.92 -13.30
CA ARG A 255 -7.89 80.11 -12.93
C ARG A 255 -8.11 78.94 -13.89
N ALA A 256 -7.91 79.14 -15.19
CA ALA A 256 -8.01 78.08 -16.18
C ALA A 256 -6.92 77.02 -16.01
N LYS A 257 -5.68 77.42 -15.65
CA LYS A 257 -4.58 76.50 -15.31
C LYS A 257 -4.86 75.74 -14.01
N GLU A 258 -5.31 76.43 -12.96
CA GLU A 258 -5.71 75.83 -11.68
C GLU A 258 -6.80 74.76 -11.88
N LYS A 259 -7.86 75.09 -12.63
CA LYS A 259 -8.95 74.15 -12.94
C LYS A 259 -8.43 72.89 -13.65
N LYS A 260 -7.53 73.03 -14.63
CA LYS A 260 -6.90 71.89 -15.31
C LYS A 260 -6.02 71.07 -14.37
N GLN A 261 -5.22 71.71 -13.52
CA GLN A 261 -4.39 71.02 -12.53
C GLN A 261 -5.25 70.23 -11.53
N LYS A 262 -6.35 70.82 -11.06
CA LYS A 262 -7.31 70.14 -10.17
C LYS A 262 -7.94 68.91 -10.84
N GLN A 263 -8.37 69.03 -12.11
CA GLN A 263 -8.84 67.89 -12.89
C GLN A 263 -7.78 66.79 -13.07
N HIS A 264 -6.50 67.15 -13.25
CA HIS A 264 -5.40 66.18 -13.29
C HIS A 264 -5.17 65.48 -11.94
N ILE A 265 -5.27 66.20 -10.82
CA ILE A 265 -5.19 65.61 -9.48
C ILE A 265 -6.35 64.63 -9.26
N ASP A 266 -7.58 65.03 -9.56
CA ASP A 266 -8.76 64.17 -9.41
C ASP A 266 -8.63 62.87 -10.24
N MET A 267 -8.12 62.95 -11.48
CA MET A 267 -7.84 61.77 -12.31
C MET A 267 -6.71 60.90 -11.75
N LEU A 268 -5.65 61.49 -11.21
CA LEU A 268 -4.55 60.72 -10.61
C LEU A 268 -5.03 60.01 -9.33
N GLU A 269 -5.80 60.67 -8.49
CA GLU A 269 -6.39 60.03 -7.30
C GLU A 269 -7.33 58.86 -7.64
N THR A 270 -8.14 58.96 -8.70
CA THR A 270 -9.02 57.83 -9.09
C THR A 270 -8.20 56.65 -9.61
N THR A 271 -7.17 56.91 -10.44
CA THR A 271 -6.28 55.85 -10.94
C THR A 271 -5.46 55.20 -9.81
N GLU A 272 -5.00 55.97 -8.81
CA GLU A 272 -4.34 55.42 -7.62
C GLU A 272 -5.30 54.54 -6.80
N LYS A 273 -6.53 55.00 -6.55
CA LYS A 273 -7.55 54.22 -5.82
C LYS A 273 -7.89 52.92 -6.54
N GLU A 274 -7.93 52.91 -7.88
CA GLU A 274 -8.08 51.69 -8.67
C GLU A 274 -6.86 50.76 -8.59
N LEU A 275 -5.65 51.31 -8.71
CA LEU A 275 -4.40 50.55 -8.59
C LEU A 275 -4.28 49.90 -7.20
N ALA A 276 -4.64 50.62 -6.14
CA ALA A 276 -4.68 50.08 -4.77
C ALA A 276 -5.67 48.92 -4.64
N LYS A 277 -6.89 49.05 -5.21
CA LYS A 277 -7.89 47.96 -5.24
C LYS A 277 -7.38 46.73 -6.01
N LYS A 278 -6.83 46.93 -7.22
CA LYS A 278 -6.26 45.86 -8.07
C LYS A 278 -5.07 45.18 -7.38
N ASN A 279 -4.18 45.95 -6.74
CA ASN A 279 -3.05 45.41 -5.99
C ASN A 279 -3.53 44.60 -4.77
N HIS A 280 -4.51 45.10 -4.02
CA HIS A 280 -5.10 44.35 -2.90
C HIS A 280 -5.75 43.03 -3.34
N SER A 281 -6.49 43.01 -4.46
CA SER A 281 -7.07 41.77 -5.01
C SER A 281 -5.97 40.80 -5.47
N ASN A 282 -4.94 41.29 -6.17
CA ASN A 282 -3.81 40.48 -6.60
C ASN A 282 -3.06 39.88 -5.39
N GLN A 283 -2.87 40.65 -4.32
CA GLN A 283 -2.22 40.16 -3.10
C GLN A 283 -3.10 39.18 -2.29
N LYS A 284 -4.42 39.24 -2.43
CA LYS A 284 -5.32 38.17 -1.93
C LYS A 284 -5.16 36.89 -2.77
N VAL A 285 -5.11 36.99 -4.09
CA VAL A 285 -4.87 35.84 -4.99
C VAL A 285 -3.49 35.21 -4.73
N ILE A 286 -2.43 36.01 -4.59
CA ILE A 286 -1.08 35.54 -4.26
C ILE A 286 -1.07 34.78 -2.92
N ARG A 287 -1.76 35.28 -1.88
CA ARG A 287 -1.90 34.55 -0.60
C ARG A 287 -2.60 33.21 -0.77
N MET A 288 -3.75 33.17 -1.44
CA MET A 288 -4.48 31.93 -1.71
C MET A 288 -3.67 30.92 -2.53
N LEU A 289 -2.90 31.37 -3.53
CA LEU A 289 -1.99 30.51 -4.30
C LEU A 289 -0.84 29.99 -3.43
N THR A 290 -0.25 30.85 -2.59
CA THR A 290 0.83 30.47 -1.66
C THR A 290 0.35 29.43 -0.63
N GLU A 291 -0.87 29.59 -0.11
CA GLU A 291 -1.51 28.61 0.79
C GLU A 291 -1.79 27.28 0.07
N LYS A 292 -2.28 27.32 -1.19
CA LYS A 292 -2.46 26.11 -2.00
C LYS A 292 -1.13 25.40 -2.30
N CYS A 293 -0.07 26.14 -2.63
CA CYS A 293 1.26 25.55 -2.83
C CYS A 293 1.76 24.85 -1.56
N ARG A 294 1.64 25.49 -0.38
CA ARG A 294 2.01 24.85 0.90
C ARG A 294 1.18 23.61 1.23
N ALA A 295 -0.12 23.62 0.92
CA ALA A 295 -0.97 22.45 1.10
C ALA A 295 -0.58 21.31 0.15
N GLN A 296 -0.20 21.62 -1.09
CA GLN A 296 0.34 20.64 -2.05
C GLN A 296 1.72 20.11 -1.62
N GLU A 297 2.62 20.97 -1.13
CA GLU A 297 3.92 20.57 -0.58
C GLU A 297 3.76 19.61 0.62
N ALA A 298 2.81 19.88 1.53
CA ALA A 298 2.48 18.99 2.64
C ALA A 298 1.92 17.64 2.15
N MET A 299 0.99 17.65 1.19
CA MET A 299 0.43 16.43 0.59
C MET A 299 1.50 15.59 -0.14
N VAL A 300 2.45 16.22 -0.82
CA VAL A 300 3.60 15.53 -1.43
C VAL A 300 4.47 14.90 -0.35
N GLY A 301 4.78 15.60 0.74
CA GLY A 301 5.52 15.04 1.87
C GLY A 301 4.82 13.85 2.53
N GLU A 302 3.48 13.88 2.67
CA GLU A 302 2.69 12.73 3.17
C GLU A 302 2.78 11.53 2.21
N LEU A 303 2.77 11.77 0.90
CA LEU A 303 2.93 10.71 -0.11
C LEU A 303 4.35 10.14 -0.12
N GLU A 304 5.39 10.97 0.01
CA GLU A 304 6.79 10.53 0.11
C GLU A 304 7.03 9.67 1.37
N MET A 305 6.45 10.05 2.51
CA MET A 305 6.49 9.24 3.73
C MET A 305 5.78 7.90 3.53
N ARG A 306 4.60 7.89 2.90
CA ARG A 306 3.84 6.67 2.62
C ARG A 306 4.56 5.76 1.61
N GLU A 307 5.28 6.33 0.65
CA GLU A 307 6.11 5.56 -0.30
C GLU A 307 7.28 4.88 0.42
N GLN A 308 7.91 5.55 1.39
CA GLN A 308 8.94 4.94 2.26
C GLN A 308 8.36 3.77 3.09
N GLU A 309 7.18 3.96 3.72
CA GLU A 309 6.48 2.88 4.43
C GLU A 309 6.20 1.67 3.52
N TYR A 310 5.77 1.90 2.27
CA TYR A 310 5.57 0.81 1.31
C TYR A 310 6.88 0.10 0.94
N GLN A 311 7.97 0.83 0.74
CA GLN A 311 9.29 0.24 0.44
C GLN A 311 9.83 -0.60 1.61
N GLU A 312 9.61 -0.16 2.86
CA GLU A 312 9.96 -0.94 4.05
C GLU A 312 9.15 -2.24 4.13
N VAL A 313 7.84 -2.18 3.93
CA VAL A 313 6.96 -3.37 3.92
C VAL A 313 7.27 -4.32 2.75
N GLU A 314 7.63 -3.79 1.59
CA GLU A 314 8.04 -4.60 0.43
C GLU A 314 9.36 -5.34 0.73
N ALA A 315 10.34 -4.67 1.33
CA ALA A 315 11.60 -5.30 1.76
C ALA A 315 11.38 -6.37 2.86
N GLU A 316 10.47 -6.13 3.82
CA GLU A 316 10.06 -7.15 4.80
C GLU A 316 9.38 -8.34 4.11
N HIS A 317 8.53 -8.10 3.11
CA HIS A 317 7.87 -9.16 2.35
C HIS A 317 8.86 -10.02 1.56
N GLU A 318 9.83 -9.41 0.86
CA GLU A 318 10.90 -10.13 0.17
C GLU A 318 11.72 -10.99 1.14
N LEU A 319 12.09 -10.46 2.30
CA LEU A 319 12.81 -11.21 3.33
C LEU A 319 12.00 -12.40 3.84
N LEU A 320 10.70 -12.22 4.09
CA LEU A 320 9.82 -13.29 4.55
C LEU A 320 9.59 -14.35 3.47
N GLN A 321 9.53 -13.94 2.20
CA GLN A 321 9.45 -14.85 1.05
C GLN A 321 10.72 -15.69 0.90
N GLN A 322 11.91 -15.10 1.09
CA GLN A 322 13.18 -15.82 1.13
C GLN A 322 13.25 -16.82 2.29
N GLN A 323 12.73 -16.46 3.48
CA GLN A 323 12.63 -17.37 4.63
C GLN A 323 11.66 -18.54 4.36
N LEU A 324 10.50 -18.29 3.75
CA LEU A 324 9.57 -19.35 3.35
C LEU A 324 10.18 -20.29 2.29
N GLN A 325 10.97 -19.74 1.37
CA GLN A 325 11.65 -20.53 0.35
C GLN A 325 12.75 -21.43 0.95
N SER A 326 13.58 -20.91 1.85
CA SER A 326 14.60 -21.73 2.53
C SER A 326 13.99 -22.82 3.42
N GLN A 327 12.91 -22.50 4.17
CA GLN A 327 12.16 -23.49 4.94
C GLN A 327 11.55 -24.59 4.06
N ARG A 328 11.01 -24.24 2.87
CA ARG A 328 10.51 -25.23 1.90
C ARG A 328 11.61 -26.14 1.39
N GLU A 329 12.79 -25.61 1.09
CA GLU A 329 13.96 -26.39 0.68
C GLU A 329 14.44 -27.33 1.79
N ASP A 330 14.45 -26.88 3.04
CA ASP A 330 14.84 -27.72 4.19
C ASP A 330 13.81 -28.82 4.48
N ILE A 331 12.51 -28.53 4.38
CA ILE A 331 11.45 -29.55 4.42
C ILE A 331 11.65 -30.57 3.29
N GLN A 332 12.01 -30.13 2.08
CA GLN A 332 12.26 -31.05 0.95
C GLN A 332 13.53 -31.91 1.16
N LYS A 333 14.58 -31.38 1.81
CA LYS A 333 15.77 -32.15 2.19
C LYS A 333 15.40 -33.22 3.23
N LEU A 334 14.71 -32.83 4.31
CA LEU A 334 14.25 -33.73 5.36
C LEU A 334 13.29 -34.81 4.85
N ALA A 335 12.43 -34.50 3.87
CA ALA A 335 11.58 -35.49 3.21
C ALA A 335 12.40 -36.56 2.49
N LYS A 336 13.41 -36.17 1.69
CA LYS A 336 14.33 -37.10 1.01
C LYS A 336 15.16 -37.91 1.99
N GLU A 337 15.64 -37.31 3.08
CA GLU A 337 16.36 -38.02 4.13
C GLU A 337 15.47 -39.10 4.77
N ASN A 338 14.21 -38.77 5.12
CA ASN A 338 13.24 -39.74 5.63
C ASN A 338 12.96 -40.88 4.63
N GLU A 339 12.80 -40.59 3.33
CA GLU A 339 12.67 -41.63 2.30
C GLU A 339 13.86 -42.61 2.31
N THR A 340 15.10 -42.10 2.35
CA THR A 340 16.30 -42.95 2.42
C THR A 340 16.42 -43.72 3.74
N TYR A 341 15.93 -43.18 4.85
CA TYR A 341 15.85 -43.89 6.12
C TYR A 341 14.80 -45.00 6.09
N ASP A 342 13.62 -44.77 5.49
CA ASP A 342 12.58 -45.78 5.33
C ASP A 342 13.01 -46.92 4.40
N GLU A 343 13.71 -46.60 3.30
CA GLU A 343 14.37 -47.60 2.44
C GLU A 343 15.39 -48.42 3.24
N SER A 344 16.31 -47.76 3.95
CA SER A 344 17.33 -48.43 4.78
C SER A 344 16.71 -49.32 5.88
N LEU A 345 15.60 -48.87 6.46
CA LEU A 345 14.87 -49.56 7.52
C LEU A 345 14.07 -50.76 6.97
N LYS A 346 13.52 -50.65 5.76
CA LYS A 346 12.94 -51.77 5.00
C LYS A 346 14.00 -52.82 4.67
N ASP A 347 15.14 -52.39 4.17
CA ASP A 347 16.31 -53.24 3.88
C ASP A 347 16.80 -54.00 5.13
N ALA A 348 16.88 -53.29 6.27
CA ALA A 348 17.24 -53.89 7.56
C ALA A 348 16.19 -54.90 8.04
N LYS A 349 14.89 -54.60 7.90
CA LYS A 349 13.80 -55.54 8.20
C LYS A 349 13.88 -56.78 7.32
N ASP A 350 14.19 -56.64 6.04
CA ASP A 350 14.30 -57.77 5.11
C ASP A 350 15.53 -58.64 5.41
N LYS A 351 16.68 -58.04 5.67
CA LYS A 351 17.88 -58.75 6.17
C LYS A 351 17.58 -59.50 7.47
N HIS A 352 16.92 -58.86 8.44
CA HIS A 352 16.51 -59.51 9.69
C HIS A 352 15.50 -60.66 9.46
N ARG A 353 14.59 -60.53 8.50
CA ARG A 353 13.64 -61.60 8.12
C ARG A 353 14.35 -62.80 7.50
N VAL A 354 15.38 -62.59 6.69
CA VAL A 354 16.22 -63.66 6.13
C VAL A 354 17.05 -64.33 7.22
N GLU A 355 17.75 -63.55 8.05
CA GLU A 355 18.47 -64.03 9.25
C GLU A 355 17.58 -64.89 10.15
N LYS A 356 16.37 -64.40 10.48
CA LYS A 356 15.41 -65.15 11.31
C LYS A 356 15.03 -66.49 10.67
N ARG A 357 14.76 -66.54 9.36
CA ARG A 357 14.47 -67.79 8.63
C ARG A 357 15.68 -68.73 8.60
N ASN A 358 16.89 -68.21 8.47
CA ASN A 358 18.11 -69.01 8.50
C ASN A 358 18.35 -69.59 9.90
N ARG A 359 18.12 -68.79 10.96
CA ARG A 359 18.15 -69.25 12.35
C ARG A 359 17.09 -70.33 12.61
N GLU A 360 15.87 -70.18 12.09
CA GLU A 360 14.82 -71.21 12.19
C GLU A 360 15.18 -72.51 11.43
N LYS A 361 15.89 -72.43 10.29
CA LYS A 361 16.43 -73.61 9.61
C LYS A 361 17.55 -74.27 10.44
N LEU A 362 18.46 -73.48 10.99
CA LEU A 362 19.56 -73.96 11.83
C LEU A 362 19.04 -74.59 13.14
N ASP A 363 18.04 -73.99 13.78
CA ASP A 363 17.35 -74.56 14.96
C ASP A 363 16.76 -75.95 14.63
N LYS A 364 16.18 -76.14 13.44
CA LYS A 364 15.68 -77.45 12.98
C LYS A 364 16.82 -78.46 12.76
N VAL A 365 17.87 -78.09 12.01
CA VAL A 365 19.04 -78.96 11.79
C VAL A 365 19.69 -79.37 13.12
N LEU A 366 19.79 -78.46 14.08
CA LEU A 366 20.28 -78.77 15.44
C LEU A 366 19.33 -79.67 16.22
N TYR A 367 18.01 -79.48 16.10
CA TYR A 367 17.00 -80.34 16.73
C TYR A 367 17.03 -81.76 16.16
N ASP A 368 17.10 -81.89 14.84
CA ASP A 368 17.17 -83.18 14.14
C ASP A 368 18.50 -83.90 14.43
N ALA A 369 19.61 -83.17 14.47
CA ALA A 369 20.91 -83.70 14.91
C ALA A 369 20.91 -84.13 16.40
N ALA A 370 20.30 -83.35 17.29
CA ALA A 370 20.15 -83.71 18.70
C ALA A 370 19.25 -84.94 18.88
N ASN A 371 18.20 -85.08 18.08
CA ASN A 371 17.36 -86.28 18.05
C ASN A 371 18.10 -87.50 17.48
N ALA A 372 18.87 -87.35 16.40
CA ALA A 372 19.69 -88.43 15.86
C ALA A 372 20.74 -88.91 16.86
N LEU A 373 21.42 -87.99 17.56
CA LEU A 373 22.33 -88.32 18.66
C LEU A 373 21.60 -88.96 19.85
N ARG A 374 20.38 -88.51 20.18
CA ARG A 374 19.54 -89.13 21.23
C ARG A 374 19.07 -90.53 20.85
N LEU A 375 18.78 -90.80 19.58
CA LEU A 375 18.43 -92.12 19.07
C LEU A 375 19.66 -93.05 19.06
N ALA A 376 20.84 -92.52 18.74
CA ALA A 376 22.10 -93.27 18.76
C ALA A 376 22.64 -93.57 20.17
N LEU A 377 22.43 -92.66 21.13
CA LEU A 377 22.87 -92.80 22.53
C LEU A 377 21.77 -93.32 23.47
N GLY A 378 20.53 -93.42 22.97
CA GLY A 378 19.39 -93.96 23.68
C GLY A 378 19.51 -95.47 23.80
N LYS A 379 20.00 -95.93 24.95
CA LYS A 379 19.89 -97.35 25.33
C LYS A 379 18.42 -97.74 25.34
N TYR A 380 18.05 -98.66 24.45
CA TYR A 380 16.89 -99.51 24.67
C TYR A 380 17.30 -100.56 25.70
N ASP A 381 17.14 -100.21 26.98
CA ASP A 381 17.11 -101.19 28.05
C ASP A 381 15.76 -101.91 27.98
N GLU A 382 15.67 -102.98 27.18
CA GLU A 382 14.65 -104.01 27.35
C GLU A 382 15.23 -105.36 26.91
N GLU A 383 15.11 -106.35 27.80
CA GLU A 383 15.84 -107.61 27.80
C GLU A 383 15.06 -108.69 27.03
N GLU A 384 15.72 -109.49 26.18
CA GLU A 384 15.36 -110.90 25.95
C GLU A 384 16.52 -111.69 25.29
N GLU A 385 16.57 -113.01 25.52
CA GLU A 385 17.83 -113.77 25.55
C GLU A 385 18.16 -114.61 24.29
N MET A 386 19.44 -114.59 23.90
CA MET A 386 20.23 -115.72 23.31
C MET A 386 19.88 -116.26 21.88
N PRO A 387 20.80 -116.98 21.17
CA PRO A 387 22.26 -117.09 21.32
C PRO A 387 23.08 -116.88 20.01
N VAL A 388 24.31 -116.37 20.17
CA VAL A 388 25.56 -116.70 19.44
C VAL A 388 25.50 -117.02 17.91
N TYR A 389 25.71 -115.98 17.08
CA TYR A 389 26.58 -115.88 15.89
C TYR A 389 26.05 -114.76 14.97
N GLY A 390 26.44 -113.50 15.25
CA GLY A 390 25.89 -112.35 14.52
C GLY A 390 26.11 -110.98 15.16
N ALA A 391 26.65 -110.92 16.38
CA ALA A 391 26.89 -109.68 17.15
C ALA A 391 27.84 -108.65 16.49
N GLY A 392 28.43 -108.97 15.33
CA GLY A 392 29.12 -107.98 14.50
C GLY A 392 28.19 -107.22 13.56
N LEU A 393 27.26 -107.90 12.87
CA LEU A 393 26.50 -107.28 11.78
C LEU A 393 25.43 -106.31 12.27
N ASN A 394 24.63 -106.65 13.30
CA ASN A 394 23.57 -105.76 13.77
C ASN A 394 24.10 -104.42 14.33
N ASP A 395 25.28 -104.43 14.97
CA ASP A 395 25.93 -103.21 15.46
C ASP A 395 26.61 -102.42 14.32
N ILE A 396 27.13 -103.10 13.29
CA ILE A 396 27.65 -102.46 12.07
C ILE A 396 26.50 -101.83 11.29
N GLU A 397 25.40 -102.53 11.04
CA GLU A 397 24.23 -101.98 10.33
C GLU A 397 23.58 -100.82 11.10
N ARG A 398 23.50 -100.88 12.44
CA ARG A 398 23.07 -99.72 13.24
C ARG A 398 24.05 -98.55 13.13
N ARG A 399 25.36 -98.82 13.12
CA ARG A 399 26.40 -97.79 12.96
C ARG A 399 26.39 -97.17 11.57
N ASP A 400 26.16 -97.96 10.52
CA ASP A 400 26.13 -97.50 9.14
C ASP A 400 24.84 -96.72 8.86
N ASN A 401 23.67 -97.19 9.32
CA ASN A 401 22.43 -96.39 9.30
C ASN A 401 22.57 -95.08 10.11
N MET A 402 23.30 -95.09 11.24
CA MET A 402 23.60 -93.87 12.00
C MET A 402 24.52 -92.93 11.21
N LEU A 403 25.58 -93.46 10.58
CA LEU A 403 26.51 -92.68 9.76
C LEU A 403 25.83 -92.11 8.51
N GLU A 404 24.92 -92.86 7.88
CA GLU A 404 24.12 -92.43 6.74
C GLU A 404 23.12 -91.33 7.13
N ASN A 405 22.40 -91.49 8.25
CA ASN A 405 21.52 -90.45 8.78
C ASN A 405 22.31 -89.18 9.18
N LEU A 406 23.49 -89.33 9.80
CA LEU A 406 24.38 -88.19 10.10
C LEU A 406 24.94 -87.55 8.82
N LEU A 407 25.21 -88.32 7.76
CA LEU A 407 25.67 -87.81 6.47
C LEU A 407 24.55 -87.03 5.75
N VAL A 408 23.31 -87.52 5.78
CA VAL A 408 22.13 -86.81 5.27
C VAL A 408 21.90 -85.50 6.06
N LEU A 409 22.04 -85.53 7.38
CA LEU A 409 21.97 -84.33 8.21
C LEU A 409 23.10 -83.34 7.89
N LEU A 410 24.35 -83.81 7.72
CA LEU A 410 25.49 -82.97 7.31
C LEU A 410 25.29 -82.38 5.90
N ASN A 411 24.75 -83.14 4.95
CA ASN A 411 24.36 -82.65 3.63
C ASN A 411 23.28 -81.55 3.74
N SER A 412 22.27 -81.75 4.58
CA SER A 412 21.22 -80.74 4.82
C SER A 412 21.77 -79.48 5.50
N ALA A 413 22.71 -79.62 6.43
CA ALA A 413 23.39 -78.51 7.10
C ALA A 413 24.25 -77.70 6.11
N ALA A 414 25.05 -78.40 5.29
CA ALA A 414 25.86 -77.79 4.24
C ALA A 414 24.99 -77.06 3.19
N ALA A 415 23.84 -77.62 2.80
CA ALA A 415 22.87 -76.97 1.92
C ALA A 415 22.19 -75.74 2.54
N VAL A 416 22.17 -75.62 3.87
CA VAL A 416 21.75 -74.41 4.61
C VAL A 416 22.92 -73.44 4.83
N GLY A 417 24.14 -73.80 4.42
CA GLY A 417 25.36 -73.00 4.56
C GLY A 417 26.06 -73.15 5.92
N VAL A 418 25.79 -74.24 6.64
CA VAL A 418 26.20 -74.45 8.04
C VAL A 418 27.14 -75.65 8.12
N GLY A 419 28.42 -75.38 8.38
CA GLY A 419 29.48 -76.40 8.45
C GLY A 419 30.18 -76.63 7.11
N PRO A 420 31.32 -77.35 7.11
CA PRO A 420 32.03 -77.71 5.89
C PRO A 420 31.21 -78.70 5.06
N GLU A 421 31.25 -78.55 3.73
CA GLU A 421 30.74 -79.59 2.82
C GLU A 421 31.41 -80.95 3.13
N PRO A 422 30.73 -82.09 2.94
CA PRO A 422 31.31 -83.40 3.24
C PRO A 422 32.66 -83.67 2.56
N GLY A 423 32.88 -83.15 1.34
CA GLY A 423 34.14 -83.24 0.60
C GLY A 423 35.30 -82.37 1.14
N ALA A 424 35.06 -81.58 2.18
CA ALA A 424 36.06 -80.79 2.91
C ALA A 424 36.41 -81.39 4.29
N LEU A 425 35.59 -82.30 4.84
CA LEU A 425 35.93 -83.06 6.04
C LEU A 425 37.17 -83.94 5.76
N GLY A 426 38.22 -83.75 6.55
CA GLY A 426 39.55 -84.36 6.34
C GLY A 426 40.62 -83.41 5.80
N LYS A 427 40.28 -82.20 5.33
CA LYS A 427 41.24 -81.23 4.77
C LYS A 427 41.72 -80.15 5.76
N HIS A 428 41.95 -80.49 7.03
CA HIS A 428 42.58 -79.57 7.99
C HIS A 428 43.64 -80.22 8.88
N GLN A 429 44.87 -80.26 8.36
CA GLN A 429 46.06 -80.21 9.22
C GLN A 429 47.23 -79.49 8.53
N LYS A 430 47.16 -78.15 8.45
CA LYS A 430 48.38 -77.32 8.38
C LYS A 430 48.39 -76.26 9.48
N VAL A 431 49.48 -76.33 10.22
CA VAL A 431 49.78 -75.68 11.48
C VAL A 431 49.71 -74.16 11.40
N ARG A 432 49.17 -73.56 12.47
CA ARG A 432 49.21 -72.13 12.80
C ARG A 432 50.67 -71.65 12.98
N GLN A 433 51.11 -70.65 12.23
CA GLN A 433 52.29 -69.84 12.59
C GLN A 433 51.91 -68.41 12.96
N ARG A 434 52.79 -67.76 13.74
CA ARG A 434 52.56 -66.47 14.40
C ARG A 434 53.28 -65.32 13.66
N SER A 435 52.54 -64.23 13.46
CA SER A 435 52.96 -62.82 13.47
C SER A 435 54.40 -62.43 13.19
N ALA A 436 54.59 -61.58 12.17
CA ALA A 436 55.52 -60.46 12.18
C ALA A 436 54.92 -59.27 11.40
N SER A 437 55.32 -58.06 11.75
CA SER A 437 54.90 -56.80 11.13
C SER A 437 55.80 -56.41 9.97
N GLU A 438 55.25 -55.86 8.89
CA GLU A 438 55.96 -54.91 8.01
C GLU A 438 55.02 -54.10 7.11
N MET A 439 55.17 -52.77 7.17
CA MET A 439 54.89 -51.83 6.07
C MET A 439 56.26 -51.51 5.42
N PRO A 440 56.39 -51.08 4.14
CA PRO A 440 55.38 -50.32 3.38
C PRO A 440 55.27 -50.58 1.85
N GLY A 441 54.13 -50.16 1.28
CA GLY A 441 54.11 -49.39 0.02
C GLY A 441 53.89 -50.10 -1.32
N SER A 442 53.58 -49.26 -2.32
CA SER A 442 53.50 -49.53 -3.77
C SER A 442 52.24 -50.20 -4.36
N LYS A 443 51.33 -49.33 -4.86
CA LYS A 443 50.58 -49.44 -6.13
C LYS A 443 49.44 -50.48 -6.22
N GLN A 444 48.21 -50.04 -5.97
CA GLN A 444 47.19 -49.86 -7.02
C GLN A 444 46.06 -48.92 -6.54
N GLY A 445 45.42 -48.21 -7.47
CA GLY A 445 44.70 -46.97 -7.17
C GLY A 445 43.31 -47.12 -6.55
N ILE A 446 43.01 -46.25 -5.58
CA ILE A 446 41.67 -46.06 -5.03
C ILE A 446 40.82 -45.28 -6.05
N LYS A 447 39.69 -45.86 -6.48
CA LYS A 447 38.72 -45.16 -7.33
C LYS A 447 37.97 -44.09 -6.52
N ARG A 448 37.64 -42.97 -7.16
CA ARG A 448 37.11 -41.76 -6.54
C ARG A 448 35.63 -41.93 -6.14
N GLY A 449 35.33 -41.99 -4.84
CA GLY A 449 33.98 -41.89 -4.27
C GLY A 449 33.69 -42.88 -3.13
N MET A 450 32.90 -42.44 -2.14
CA MET A 450 32.49 -43.17 -0.91
C MET A 450 33.66 -43.33 0.12
N LEU A 451 33.58 -42.97 1.41
CA LEU A 451 32.52 -42.45 2.30
C LEU A 451 33.05 -41.24 3.14
N PRO A 452 32.55 -40.93 4.37
CA PRO A 452 31.61 -39.84 4.63
C PRO A 452 32.21 -38.66 5.41
N MET A 453 31.60 -37.48 5.31
CA MET A 453 31.87 -36.34 6.21
C MET A 453 30.56 -35.72 6.71
N SER A 454 30.56 -35.32 7.99
CA SER A 454 29.45 -34.69 8.70
C SER A 454 29.37 -33.17 8.37
N PRO A 455 28.38 -32.43 8.91
CA PRO A 455 27.69 -31.42 8.12
C PRO A 455 28.42 -30.07 8.06
N ILE A 456 28.57 -29.54 6.84
CA ILE A 456 28.49 -28.11 6.52
C ILE A 456 28.18 -27.97 5.03
N ALA A 457 27.40 -26.94 4.69
CA ALA A 457 26.71 -26.81 3.42
C ALA A 457 27.62 -26.81 2.19
N LYS A 458 27.08 -27.33 1.08
CA LYS A 458 27.51 -26.99 -0.27
C LYS A 458 26.35 -26.34 -1.02
N SER A 459 26.20 -25.03 -0.88
CA SER A 459 25.71 -24.23 -1.98
C SER A 459 26.74 -24.28 -3.11
N SER A 460 26.27 -24.35 -4.35
CA SER A 460 27.11 -24.14 -5.52
C SER A 460 27.43 -22.66 -5.70
N GLN A 461 28.64 -22.37 -6.18
CA GLN A 461 29.18 -21.07 -6.64
C GLN A 461 29.74 -20.11 -5.57
N GLY A 462 30.95 -19.62 -5.85
CA GLY A 462 31.41 -18.29 -5.42
C GLY A 462 32.30 -18.21 -4.17
N THR A 463 33.61 -18.39 -4.34
CA THR A 463 34.63 -18.03 -3.33
C THR A 463 34.65 -16.53 -3.02
N LEU A 464 34.69 -16.16 -1.73
CA LEU A 464 34.90 -14.77 -1.29
C LEU A 464 36.31 -14.24 -1.65
N PRO A 465 36.48 -12.91 -1.79
CA PRO A 465 37.67 -12.29 -2.38
C PRO A 465 38.82 -12.07 -1.39
N HIS A 466 40.04 -12.01 -1.91
CA HIS A 466 41.27 -11.81 -1.15
C HIS A 466 41.89 -10.41 -1.39
N TYR A 467 41.11 -9.34 -1.20
CA TYR A 467 41.61 -7.95 -1.29
C TYR A 467 40.91 -7.02 -0.29
N GLN A 468 41.67 -6.09 0.29
CA GLN A 468 41.15 -4.95 1.05
C GLN A 468 41.22 -3.64 0.22
N LEU A 469 40.49 -2.62 0.66
CA LEU A 469 40.40 -1.32 0.00
C LEU A 469 41.78 -0.63 -0.09
N GLY A 470 42.35 -0.58 -1.31
CA GLY A 470 43.54 0.22 -1.63
C GLY A 470 44.60 -0.49 -2.49
N ASP A 471 44.50 -1.81 -2.69
CA ASP A 471 45.67 -2.64 -3.02
C ASP A 471 46.06 -2.76 -4.52
N LEU A 472 45.55 -1.90 -5.41
CA LEU A 472 46.00 -1.83 -6.81
C LEU A 472 46.11 -0.37 -7.28
N GLY A 473 47.30 -0.02 -7.78
CA GLY A 473 47.75 1.36 -7.98
C GLY A 473 46.94 2.21 -8.97
N LEU A 474 46.51 3.37 -8.48
CA LEU A 474 46.25 4.64 -9.16
C LEU A 474 46.46 4.70 -10.70
N ILE A 475 45.35 4.79 -11.44
CA ILE A 475 45.13 5.88 -12.40
C ILE A 475 43.71 6.44 -12.16
N PRO A 476 43.55 7.68 -11.66
CA PRO A 476 42.23 8.26 -11.42
C PRO A 476 41.45 8.49 -12.71
N ARG A 477 40.27 7.87 -12.86
CA ARG A 477 39.29 8.26 -13.89
C ARG A 477 38.47 9.45 -13.42
N PRO A 478 38.14 10.43 -14.29
CA PRO A 478 37.41 11.63 -13.90
C PRO A 478 35.98 11.30 -13.49
N LYS A 479 35.46 12.03 -12.50
CA LYS A 479 34.07 11.94 -12.06
C LYS A 479 33.17 12.56 -13.14
N ASN A 480 32.45 11.73 -13.89
CA ASN A 480 31.36 12.19 -14.74
C ASN A 480 30.19 12.64 -13.86
N THR A 481 30.12 13.93 -13.57
CA THR A 481 28.96 14.56 -12.94
C THR A 481 27.80 14.62 -13.93
N ILE A 482 26.66 14.06 -13.56
CA ILE A 482 25.41 14.26 -14.31
C ILE A 482 25.04 15.75 -14.21
N PRO A 483 24.91 16.49 -15.32
CA PRO A 483 24.74 17.94 -15.28
C PRO A 483 23.34 18.31 -14.79
N SER A 484 23.30 19.04 -13.67
CA SER A 484 22.07 19.65 -13.17
C SER A 484 21.54 20.72 -14.13
N SER A 485 20.30 21.17 -13.96
CA SER A 485 19.72 22.26 -14.76
C SER A 485 20.55 23.55 -14.71
N LEU A 486 21.25 23.80 -13.60
CA LEU A 486 22.15 24.95 -13.42
C LEU A 486 23.42 24.87 -14.29
N ASP A 487 23.94 23.68 -14.57
CA ASP A 487 25.11 23.51 -15.45
C ASP A 487 24.73 23.69 -16.93
N LYS A 488 23.51 23.32 -17.32
CA LYS A 488 22.97 23.59 -18.66
C LYS A 488 22.80 25.09 -18.93
N MET A 489 22.41 25.87 -17.91
CA MET A 489 22.41 27.34 -17.99
C MET A 489 23.83 27.95 -18.12
N ARG A 490 24.86 27.29 -17.58
CA ARG A 490 26.24 27.82 -17.61
C ARG A 490 26.80 27.88 -19.05
N VAL A 491 26.45 26.93 -19.91
CA VAL A 491 26.93 26.85 -21.31
C VAL A 491 26.28 27.89 -22.22
N LEU A 492 25.06 28.35 -21.91
CA LEU A 492 24.32 29.35 -22.69
C LEU A 492 24.83 30.80 -22.51
N SER A 493 25.88 31.01 -21.70
CA SER A 493 26.39 32.35 -21.35
C SER A 493 27.63 32.80 -22.13
N ALA A 494 28.15 32.00 -23.08
CA ALA A 494 29.40 32.27 -23.79
C ALA A 494 29.29 33.34 -24.91
N THR A 495 28.09 33.76 -25.31
CA THR A 495 27.83 34.64 -26.47
C THR A 495 27.05 35.91 -26.15
N THR A 496 26.98 36.36 -24.89
CA THR A 496 26.27 37.60 -24.52
C THR A 496 27.12 38.54 -23.66
N ARG A 497 27.13 39.83 -24.04
CA ARG A 497 28.02 40.88 -23.50
C ARG A 497 27.69 41.33 -22.06
N LEU A 498 27.86 40.50 -21.04
CA LEU A 498 27.70 40.89 -19.63
C LEU A 498 28.79 40.33 -18.69
N GLY A 499 30.05 40.67 -18.97
CA GLY A 499 31.22 40.28 -18.14
C GLY A 499 31.47 41.13 -16.89
N GLY A 500 30.57 42.06 -16.53
CA GLY A 500 30.88 43.16 -15.59
C GLY A 500 30.60 42.92 -14.09
N LEU A 501 29.82 41.91 -13.71
CA LEU A 501 29.23 41.80 -12.35
C LEU A 501 29.68 40.56 -11.56
N ARG A 502 30.99 40.28 -11.51
CA ARG A 502 31.58 39.12 -10.81
C ARG A 502 32.31 39.40 -9.48
N LYS A 503 32.08 40.55 -8.83
CA LYS A 503 32.87 40.99 -7.65
C LYS A 503 32.15 41.20 -6.31
N VAL A 504 30.89 40.76 -6.13
CA VAL A 504 30.13 41.00 -4.87
C VAL A 504 29.65 39.74 -4.14
N LEU A 505 29.63 38.56 -4.77
CA LEU A 505 29.07 37.33 -4.20
C LEU A 505 30.14 36.27 -3.81
N THR A 506 31.05 36.66 -2.92
CA THR A 506 31.92 35.71 -2.17
C THR A 506 32.09 36.12 -0.71
N ARG A 507 30.98 36.12 0.05
CA ARG A 507 31.01 35.92 1.51
C ARG A 507 29.84 35.01 1.91
N SER A 508 30.12 33.71 1.95
CA SER A 508 29.26 32.74 2.62
C SER A 508 29.37 32.90 4.13
N VAL A 509 28.25 33.20 4.78
CA VAL A 509 28.07 32.96 6.23
C VAL A 509 27.02 31.87 6.34
N GLY A 510 27.36 30.77 7.02
CA GLY A 510 26.50 29.60 7.09
C GLY A 510 25.35 29.75 8.10
N ILE A 511 24.25 29.06 7.80
CA ILE A 511 23.33 28.40 8.74
C ILE A 511 23.01 29.19 10.04
N GLN A 512 21.94 30.00 10.00
CA GLN A 512 21.12 30.31 11.18
C GLN A 512 19.77 30.96 10.77
N THR A 513 18.81 30.15 10.33
CA THR A 513 17.41 30.60 10.15
C THR A 513 16.59 30.28 11.38
N VAL A 514 16.86 30.99 12.48
CA VAL A 514 15.96 31.04 13.65
C VAL A 514 15.33 32.43 13.76
N SER A 515 14.02 32.48 13.56
CA SER A 515 13.12 33.57 13.97
C SER A 515 13.25 34.95 13.29
N ALA A 516 12.84 35.04 12.03
CA ALA A 516 12.42 36.32 11.42
C ALA A 516 11.34 37.11 12.22
N PRO A 517 10.42 36.52 13.02
CA PRO A 517 9.47 37.28 13.82
C PRO A 517 10.09 38.20 14.88
N LYS A 518 11.35 37.95 15.31
CA LYS A 518 11.94 38.69 16.42
C LYS A 518 12.44 40.09 16.01
N ALA A 519 12.81 40.28 14.75
CA ALA A 519 13.24 41.59 14.24
C ALA A 519 12.08 42.60 14.15
N LEU A 520 10.88 42.15 13.79
CA LEU A 520 9.68 43.00 13.74
C LEU A 520 9.19 43.37 15.14
N PHE A 521 9.30 42.46 16.12
CA PHE A 521 8.91 42.74 17.50
C PHE A 521 9.75 43.85 18.16
N TYR A 522 11.06 43.92 17.87
CA TYR A 522 11.91 45.00 18.39
C TYR A 522 11.65 46.36 17.72
N ALA A 523 11.23 46.40 16.45
CA ALA A 523 10.85 47.65 15.79
C ALA A 523 9.58 48.26 16.42
N ASP A 524 8.58 47.43 16.69
CA ASP A 524 7.31 47.83 17.31
C ASP A 524 7.49 48.26 18.78
N GLN A 525 8.37 47.56 19.51
CA GLN A 525 8.69 47.89 20.90
C GLN A 525 9.50 49.20 21.07
N LEU A 526 10.21 49.65 20.02
CA LEU A 526 10.88 50.96 20.01
C LEU A 526 9.92 52.12 19.66
N LEU A 527 8.90 51.87 18.82
CA LEU A 527 7.87 52.86 18.50
C LEU A 527 6.90 53.11 19.67
N SER A 528 6.59 52.07 20.46
CA SER A 528 5.67 52.16 21.60
C SER A 528 6.18 52.93 22.84
N LYS A 529 7.45 53.36 22.87
CA LYS A 529 8.07 54.05 24.03
C LYS A 529 8.54 55.48 23.76
N ALA A 530 8.20 56.08 22.63
CA ALA A 530 8.51 57.49 22.34
C ALA A 530 7.53 58.45 23.07
N PRO A 531 7.99 59.48 23.80
CA PRO A 531 7.08 60.47 24.43
C PRO A 531 6.33 61.29 23.38
N ALA A 532 5.09 61.67 23.68
CA ALA A 532 4.14 62.31 22.76
C ALA A 532 4.59 63.64 22.10
N TYR A 533 5.74 64.20 22.50
CA TYR A 533 6.34 65.38 21.85
C TYR A 533 6.97 65.07 20.48
N THR A 534 7.56 63.88 20.28
CA THR A 534 8.29 63.58 19.03
C THR A 534 7.39 63.26 17.84
N GLN A 535 6.16 62.81 18.04
CA GLN A 535 5.22 62.58 16.94
C GLN A 535 4.69 63.90 16.32
N ASN A 536 4.62 64.98 17.09
CA ASN A 536 4.19 66.30 16.58
C ASN A 536 5.28 67.01 15.77
N ALA A 537 6.56 66.70 15.98
CA ALA A 537 7.67 67.31 15.25
C ALA A 537 7.68 66.96 13.74
N VAL A 538 7.19 65.77 13.37
CA VAL A 538 7.15 65.30 11.96
C VAL A 538 6.00 65.97 11.17
N LEU A 539 4.99 66.52 11.85
CA LEU A 539 3.82 67.15 11.22
C LEU A 539 3.92 68.68 11.12
N GLN A 540 4.88 69.33 11.80
CA GLN A 540 5.05 70.79 11.78
C GLN A 540 6.11 71.32 10.80
N GLU A 541 6.77 70.46 10.01
CA GLU A 541 7.78 70.89 9.03
C GLU A 541 7.19 71.36 7.68
N LYS A 542 6.01 72.02 7.72
CA LYS A 542 5.29 72.55 6.54
C LYS A 542 4.87 74.02 6.66
N SER A 543 5.67 74.86 7.34
CA SER A 543 5.45 76.32 7.31
C SER A 543 6.68 77.16 7.67
N ARG A 544 7.60 77.38 6.73
CA ARG A 544 8.48 78.58 6.69
C ARG A 544 8.76 79.03 5.24
N PRO A 545 8.81 80.35 4.97
CA PRO A 545 9.06 80.89 3.63
C PRO A 545 10.53 81.24 3.34
N ASP A 546 10.80 81.51 2.06
CA ASP A 546 11.95 82.23 1.46
C ASP A 546 13.39 81.77 1.75
N ILE A 547 13.99 81.11 0.75
CA ILE A 547 15.39 81.33 0.33
C ILE A 547 15.43 81.45 -1.20
N ARG A 548 15.98 82.57 -1.72
CA ARG A 548 16.27 82.77 -3.15
C ARG A 548 17.61 82.15 -3.55
N SER A 549 17.74 81.83 -4.85
CA SER A 549 18.96 81.77 -5.70
C SER A 549 19.28 80.39 -6.30
N PRO A 550 20.03 80.30 -7.42
CA PRO A 550 20.02 81.16 -8.61
C PRO A 550 19.74 80.35 -9.91
N GLY A 551 19.52 81.03 -11.04
CA GLY A 551 19.16 80.38 -12.31
C GLY A 551 20.31 79.70 -13.06
N ILE A 552 19.97 78.72 -13.89
CA ILE A 552 20.84 78.09 -14.90
C ILE A 552 20.10 78.17 -16.26
N PRO A 553 20.72 78.62 -17.37
CA PRO A 553 20.06 78.77 -18.65
C PRO A 553 20.00 77.43 -19.41
N LEU A 554 18.84 77.13 -20.00
CA LEU A 554 18.70 76.09 -21.02
C LEU A 554 18.58 76.74 -22.41
N GLY A 555 19.37 76.25 -23.36
CA GLY A 555 19.49 76.81 -24.71
C GLY A 555 18.29 76.53 -25.63
N PRO A 556 18.28 77.12 -26.84
CA PRO A 556 17.14 77.04 -27.75
C PRO A 556 16.99 75.66 -28.37
N ILE A 557 15.79 75.07 -28.25
CA ILE A 557 15.40 73.89 -29.02
C ILE A 557 14.92 74.37 -30.40
N THR A 558 15.53 73.86 -31.46
CA THR A 558 15.24 74.23 -32.84
C THR A 558 13.92 73.61 -33.32
N SER A 559 13.14 74.39 -34.08
CA SER A 559 11.90 73.92 -34.69
C SER A 559 12.21 73.13 -35.96
N SER A 560 11.81 71.85 -36.00
CA SER A 560 11.74 71.08 -37.25
C SER A 560 10.28 70.91 -37.66
N LYS A 561 9.87 71.62 -38.71
CA LYS A 561 8.60 71.41 -39.39
C LYS A 561 8.69 70.14 -40.22
N HIS A 562 7.82 69.16 -39.96
CA HIS A 562 7.41 68.20 -40.99
C HIS A 562 5.90 68.30 -41.20
N MET A 563 5.50 68.84 -42.35
CA MET A 563 4.14 68.70 -42.85
C MET A 563 3.96 67.28 -43.40
N MET A 564 2.90 66.60 -42.97
CA MET A 564 2.32 65.47 -43.69
C MET A 564 0.95 65.90 -44.20
N VAL A 565 0.80 65.87 -45.53
CA VAL A 565 -0.42 66.23 -46.23
C VAL A 565 -1.39 65.05 -46.19
N GLY A 566 -2.64 65.30 -45.85
CA GLY A 566 -3.68 64.27 -45.87
C GLY A 566 -3.99 63.79 -47.29
N LYS A 567 -4.33 62.51 -47.43
CA LYS A 567 -5.10 61.99 -48.55
C LYS A 567 -6.40 61.43 -48.01
N ALA A 568 -7.51 61.85 -48.62
CA ALA A 568 -8.80 61.21 -48.42
C ALA A 568 -8.79 59.81 -49.05
N TYR A 569 -9.34 58.84 -48.32
CA TYR A 569 -10.49 58.04 -48.73
C TYR A 569 -11.23 57.58 -47.46
#